data_AF-A0A8B6FNR8-F1
#
_entry.id   AF-A0A8B6FNR8-F1
#
_cell.length_a   1.000
_cell.length_b   1.000
_cell.length_c   1.000
_cell.angle_alpha   90.00
_cell.angle_beta   90.00
_cell.angle_gamma   90.00
#
_symmetry.space_group_name_H-M   'P 1'
#
loop_
_entity.id
_entity.type
_entity.pdbx_description
1 polymer ?
#
loop_
_entity_poly.entity_id
_entity_poly.type
_entity_poly.pdbx_seq_one_letter_code
_entity_poly.pdbx_strand_id
1 'polypeptide(L)'
;MYEETAISYNNKRYIAKLPWKAEHPPLPTNKAVAFRRTESVIKRLQKEPKLLLKYGEIIDEQEKRGFIERVDNEEIKPNIKLQYIPHHPVKKDSVTTPIRIVYDCSCKQTPDSASLNDCLLNVPPKLNEVTAILLRFRLNKYAVSTDIEKAFLNVGLDIEDRN
;
A
#
# COMPACT_ATOMS: atom_id res chain seq x y z
N MET A 1 15.92 -0.50 16.99
CA MET A 1 15.53 0.84 17.50
C MET A 1 14.24 1.38 16.88
N TYR A 2 13.78 0.91 15.70
CA TYR A 2 12.43 1.25 15.16
C TYR A 2 11.30 0.32 15.64
N GLU A 3 11.65 -0.83 16.24
CA GLU A 3 10.77 -2.00 16.29
C GLU A 3 9.81 -2.04 17.48
N GLU A 4 10.03 -1.26 18.55
CA GLU A 4 9.25 -1.38 19.79
C GLU A 4 8.18 -0.28 19.96
N THR A 5 8.28 0.85 19.26
CA THR A 5 7.37 2.00 19.44
C THR A 5 6.52 2.35 18.21
N ALA A 6 6.70 1.65 17.09
CA ALA A 6 6.04 1.98 15.82
C ALA A 6 4.81 1.13 15.49
N ILE A 7 4.50 0.10 16.30
CA ILE A 7 3.36 -0.80 16.09
C ILE A 7 2.52 -0.83 17.36
N SER A 8 1.21 -0.65 17.22
CA SER A 8 0.24 -0.80 18.30
C SER A 8 -0.92 -1.72 17.88
N TYR A 9 -1.67 -2.24 18.83
CA TYR A 9 -2.87 -3.03 18.56
C TYR A 9 -4.08 -2.35 19.19
N ASN A 10 -5.10 -2.05 18.39
CA ASN A 10 -6.28 -1.30 18.85
C ASN A 10 -7.49 -2.21 19.18
N ASN A 11 -7.25 -3.46 19.57
CA ASN A 11 -8.27 -4.49 19.80
C ASN A 11 -9.05 -4.94 18.54
N LYS A 12 -8.71 -4.42 17.35
CA LYS A 12 -9.29 -4.84 16.08
C LYS A 12 -8.22 -5.22 15.06
N ARG A 13 -7.21 -4.38 14.90
CA ARG A 13 -6.11 -4.57 13.95
C ARG A 13 -4.81 -3.99 14.49
N TYR A 14 -3.69 -4.45 13.95
CA TYR A 14 -2.40 -3.80 14.16
C TYR A 14 -2.38 -2.47 13.41
N ILE A 15 -1.81 -1.44 14.05
CA ILE A 15 -1.59 -0.11 13.49
C ILE A 15 -0.08 0.12 13.47
N ALA A 16 0.46 0.50 12.32
CA ALA A 16 1.88 0.78 12.14
C ALA A 16 2.10 2.26 11.76
N LYS A 17 3.23 2.82 12.18
CA LYS A 17 3.75 4.09 11.69
C LYS A 17 4.65 3.88 10.48
N LEU A 18 4.65 4.81 9.54
CA LEU A 18 5.58 4.81 8.42
C LEU A 18 7.01 5.00 8.91
N PRO A 19 7.99 4.25 8.37
CA PRO A 19 9.35 4.29 8.87
C PRO A 19 10.13 5.51 8.37
N TRP A 20 9.76 6.72 8.78
CA TRP A 20 10.40 7.96 8.32
C TRP A 20 11.90 8.02 8.68
N LYS A 21 12.73 8.46 7.73
CA LYS A 21 14.13 8.86 8.01
C LYS A 21 14.12 10.16 8.82
N ALA A 22 14.93 10.24 9.87
CA ALA A 22 15.02 11.44 10.71
C ALA A 22 15.37 12.72 9.92
N GLU A 23 16.26 12.58 8.93
CA GLU A 23 16.70 13.67 8.04
C GLU A 23 16.21 13.45 6.60
N HIS A 24 14.96 13.05 6.44
CA HIS A 24 14.40 12.87 5.10
C HIS A 24 14.36 14.22 4.33
N PRO A 25 14.60 14.23 3.00
CA PRO A 25 14.46 15.44 2.21
C PRO A 25 13.00 15.94 2.23
N PRO A 26 12.75 17.24 1.94
CA PRO A 26 11.39 17.76 1.81
C PRO A 26 10.58 16.93 0.81
N LEU A 27 9.38 16.52 1.20
CA LEU A 27 8.45 15.77 0.37
C LEU A 27 7.38 16.74 -0.17
N PRO A 28 7.52 17.26 -1.40
CA PRO A 28 6.52 18.13 -1.99
C PRO A 28 5.31 17.32 -2.44
N THR A 29 4.13 17.96 -2.45
CA THR A 29 2.93 17.31 -2.98
C THR A 29 3.09 16.98 -4.47
N ASN A 30 2.70 15.76 -4.84
CA ASN A 30 2.75 15.24 -6.22
C ASN A 30 1.36 15.19 -6.89
N LYS A 31 0.37 15.91 -6.36
CA LYS A 31 -1.05 15.87 -6.76
C LYS A 31 -1.27 15.95 -8.27
N ALA A 32 -0.62 16.90 -8.93
CA ALA A 32 -0.79 17.13 -10.37
C ALA A 32 -0.26 15.96 -11.22
N VAL A 33 0.80 15.28 -10.77
CA VAL A 33 1.33 14.08 -11.44
C VAL A 33 0.42 12.88 -11.18
N ALA A 34 0.03 12.67 -9.91
CA ALA A 34 -0.84 11.57 -9.52
C ALA A 34 -2.20 11.63 -10.24
N PHE A 35 -2.83 12.81 -10.29
CA PHE A 35 -4.10 13.01 -10.96
C PHE A 35 -4.03 12.70 -12.46
N ARG A 36 -3.04 13.25 -13.18
CA ARG A 36 -2.83 12.96 -14.61
C ARG A 36 -2.62 11.47 -14.89
N ARG A 37 -1.89 10.78 -14.01
CA ARG A 37 -1.69 9.32 -14.12
C ARG A 37 -3.01 8.56 -13.94
N THR A 38 -3.81 8.94 -12.95
CA THR A 38 -5.13 8.35 -12.73
C THR A 38 -6.05 8.56 -13.94
N GLU A 39 -6.13 9.78 -14.47
CA GLU A 39 -6.91 10.05 -15.69
C GLU A 39 -6.46 9.19 -16.88
N SER A 40 -5.15 9.06 -17.08
CA SER A 40 -4.60 8.21 -18.14
C SER A 40 -4.99 6.74 -17.96
N VAL A 41 -4.91 6.22 -16.73
CA VAL A 41 -5.34 4.86 -16.38
C VAL A 41 -6.82 4.67 -16.70
N ILE A 42 -7.69 5.59 -16.28
CA ILE A 42 -9.13 5.50 -16.54
C ILE A 42 -9.44 5.56 -18.04
N LYS A 43 -8.84 6.51 -18.78
CA LYS A 43 -9.00 6.61 -20.25
C LYS A 43 -8.58 5.33 -20.97
N ARG A 44 -7.50 4.70 -20.52
CA ARG A 44 -7.06 3.40 -21.06
C ARG A 44 -8.07 2.30 -20.75
N LEU A 45 -8.52 2.22 -19.48
CA LEU A 45 -9.46 1.18 -19.03
C LEU A 45 -10.85 1.31 -19.65
N GLN A 46 -11.30 2.50 -20.01
CA GLN A 46 -12.56 2.70 -20.74
C GLN A 46 -12.63 1.92 -22.06
N LYS A 47 -11.48 1.61 -22.68
CA LYS A 47 -11.40 0.77 -23.88
C LYS A 47 -11.60 -0.71 -23.60
N GLU A 48 -11.53 -1.13 -22.33
CA GLU A 48 -11.72 -2.51 -21.86
C GLU A 48 -12.78 -2.54 -20.73
N PRO A 49 -14.09 -2.45 -21.04
CA PRO A 49 -15.14 -2.23 -20.03
C PRO A 49 -15.16 -3.27 -18.90
N LYS A 50 -14.88 -4.55 -19.20
CA LYS A 50 -14.77 -5.61 -18.20
C LYS A 50 -13.64 -5.35 -17.19
N LEU A 51 -12.52 -4.81 -17.67
CA LEU A 51 -11.35 -4.49 -16.85
C LEU A 51 -11.62 -3.27 -15.97
N LEU A 52 -12.28 -2.25 -16.52
CA LEU A 52 -12.70 -1.07 -15.77
C LEU A 52 -13.66 -1.43 -14.64
N LEU A 53 -14.64 -2.30 -14.92
CA LEU A 53 -15.59 -2.79 -13.90
C LEU A 53 -14.84 -3.51 -12.77
N LYS A 54 -13.97 -4.47 -13.11
CA LYS A 54 -13.16 -5.19 -12.10
C LYS A 54 -12.25 -4.26 -11.30
N TYR A 55 -11.72 -3.23 -11.93
CA TYR A 55 -10.88 -2.25 -11.25
C TYR A 55 -11.66 -1.46 -10.19
N GLY A 56 -12.86 -0.98 -10.54
CA GLY A 56 -13.76 -0.33 -9.60
C GLY A 56 -14.19 -1.26 -8.46
N GLU A 57 -14.59 -2.50 -8.77
CA GLU A 57 -14.99 -3.50 -7.77
C GLU A 57 -13.89 -3.75 -6.71
N ILE A 58 -12.61 -3.76 -7.11
CA ILE A 58 -11.49 -3.94 -6.17
C ILE A 58 -11.37 -2.75 -5.23
N ILE A 59 -11.52 -1.52 -5.73
CA ILE A 59 -11.45 -0.29 -4.91
C ILE A 59 -12.64 -0.26 -3.94
N ASP A 60 -13.85 -0.54 -4.43
CA ASP A 60 -15.06 -0.62 -3.60
C ASP A 60 -14.94 -1.70 -2.52
N GLU A 61 -14.35 -2.85 -2.85
CA GLU A 61 -14.11 -3.92 -1.86
C GLU A 61 -13.12 -3.47 -0.78
N GLN A 62 -12.05 -2.77 -1.16
CA GLN A 62 -11.08 -2.23 -0.20
C GLN A 62 -11.72 -1.21 0.73
N GLU A 63 -12.59 -0.33 0.22
CA GLU A 63 -13.34 0.64 1.02
C GLU A 63 -14.30 -0.08 1.98
N LYS A 64 -15.10 -1.03 1.47
CA LYS A 64 -16.05 -1.82 2.29
C LYS A 64 -15.37 -2.61 3.40
N ARG A 65 -14.19 -3.17 3.13
CA ARG A 65 -13.38 -3.89 4.14
C ARG A 65 -12.64 -2.93 5.10
N GLY A 66 -12.65 -1.63 4.83
CA GLY A 66 -12.00 -0.61 5.64
C GLY A 66 -10.47 -0.63 5.53
N PHE A 67 -9.94 -1.06 4.38
CA PHE A 67 -8.51 -0.99 4.05
C PHE A 67 -8.11 0.39 3.53
N ILE A 68 -9.05 1.08 2.89
CA ILE A 68 -8.95 2.47 2.47
C ILE A 68 -10.16 3.24 3.01
N GLU A 69 -10.04 4.55 3.11
CA GLU A 69 -11.12 5.46 3.52
C GLU A 69 -11.17 6.66 2.57
N ARG A 70 -12.32 7.34 2.53
CA ARG A 70 -12.42 8.61 1.82
C ARG A 70 -11.76 9.69 2.65
N VAL A 71 -10.96 10.53 1.99
CA VAL A 71 -10.35 11.69 2.62
C VAL A 71 -11.36 12.84 2.58
N ASP A 72 -11.72 13.38 3.75
CA ASP A 72 -12.59 14.54 3.83
C ASP A 72 -11.80 15.81 3.51
N ASN A 73 -12.33 16.65 2.61
CA ASN A 73 -11.65 17.89 2.21
C ASN A 73 -11.43 18.87 3.39
N GLU A 74 -12.22 18.74 4.46
CA GLU A 74 -12.08 19.54 5.69
C GLU A 74 -10.88 19.10 6.54
N GLU A 75 -10.42 17.86 6.39
CA GLU A 75 -9.22 17.34 7.05
C GLU A 75 -7.94 17.83 6.36
N ILE A 76 -8.04 18.35 5.12
CA ILE A 76 -6.92 18.92 4.37
C ILE A 76 -6.65 20.36 4.87
N LYS A 77 -5.90 20.47 5.96
CA LYS A 77 -5.42 21.76 6.49
C LYS A 77 -4.21 22.26 5.69
N PRO A 78 -3.99 23.58 5.56
CA PRO A 78 -2.89 24.16 4.79
C PRO A 78 -1.48 23.68 5.19
N ASN A 79 -1.33 23.19 6.44
CA ASN A 79 -0.05 22.75 7.00
C ASN A 79 0.12 21.22 7.03
N ILE A 80 -0.82 20.46 6.46
CA ILE A 80 -0.69 18.99 6.37
C ILE A 80 0.13 18.64 5.14
N LYS A 81 1.16 17.82 5.33
CA LYS A 81 1.92 17.23 4.22
C LYS A 81 0.99 16.24 3.53
N LEU A 82 0.69 16.49 2.24
CA LEU A 82 -0.17 15.63 1.45
C LEU A 82 0.61 14.90 0.37
N GLN A 83 0.55 13.57 0.38
CA GLN A 83 1.18 12.74 -0.63
C GLN A 83 0.16 11.85 -1.34
N TYR A 84 0.13 11.95 -2.67
CA TYR A 84 -0.79 11.17 -3.49
C TYR A 84 -0.05 9.96 -4.06
N ILE A 85 -0.60 8.77 -3.86
CA ILE A 85 -0.02 7.53 -4.38
C ILE A 85 -0.79 7.12 -5.64
N PRO A 86 -0.26 7.38 -6.85
CA PRO A 86 -0.92 6.92 -8.06
C PRO A 86 -0.95 5.40 -8.09
N HIS A 87 -1.99 4.86 -8.71
CA HIS A 87 -2.18 3.43 -8.80
C HIS A 87 -2.59 3.01 -10.22
N HIS A 88 -2.26 1.79 -10.60
CA HIS A 88 -2.57 1.25 -11.91
C HIS A 88 -2.84 -0.26 -11.85
N PRO A 89 -3.67 -0.80 -12.75
CA PRO A 89 -3.89 -2.23 -12.84
C PRO A 89 -2.78 -2.92 -13.61
N VAL A 90 -2.39 -4.09 -13.10
CA VAL A 90 -1.53 -5.07 -13.76
C VAL A 90 -2.33 -6.35 -13.97
N LYS A 91 -2.35 -6.88 -15.20
CA LYS A 91 -3.01 -8.15 -15.53
C LYS A 91 -2.28 -9.32 -14.87
N LYS A 92 -3.04 -10.28 -14.37
CA LYS A 92 -2.54 -11.51 -13.75
C LYS A 92 -3.03 -12.71 -14.56
N ASP A 93 -2.25 -13.77 -14.52
CA ASP A 93 -2.65 -15.09 -15.01
C ASP A 93 -3.53 -15.78 -13.96
N SER A 94 -4.70 -15.19 -13.70
CA SER A 94 -5.70 -15.72 -12.78
C SER A 94 -7.09 -15.58 -13.38
N VAL A 95 -7.84 -16.68 -13.33
CA VAL A 95 -9.23 -16.73 -13.79
C VAL A 95 -10.15 -15.93 -12.87
N THR A 96 -9.91 -15.99 -11.54
CA THR A 96 -10.76 -15.36 -10.52
C THR A 96 -10.37 -13.92 -10.21
N THR A 97 -9.08 -13.58 -10.30
CA THR A 97 -8.56 -12.23 -10.00
C THR A 97 -7.67 -11.76 -11.15
N PRO A 98 -8.26 -11.35 -12.29
CA PRO A 98 -7.53 -11.07 -13.52
C PRO A 98 -6.66 -9.81 -13.45
N ILE A 99 -6.80 -8.98 -12.41
CA ILE A 99 -5.97 -7.80 -12.18
C ILE A 99 -5.57 -7.64 -10.72
N ARG A 100 -4.43 -6.98 -10.51
CA ARG A 100 -4.01 -6.40 -9.24
C ARG A 100 -3.80 -4.90 -9.41
N ILE A 101 -4.24 -4.12 -8.43
CA ILE A 101 -3.89 -2.70 -8.33
C ILE A 101 -2.51 -2.59 -7.69
N VAL A 102 -1.62 -1.87 -8.37
CA VAL A 102 -0.27 -1.55 -7.90
C VAL A 102 -0.21 -0.07 -7.58
N TYR A 103 0.29 0.25 -6.40
CA TYR A 103 0.49 1.60 -5.89
C TYR A 103 1.95 2.00 -6.08
N ASP A 104 2.19 3.18 -6.64
CA ASP A 104 3.53 3.68 -6.94
C ASP A 104 3.95 4.77 -5.93
N CYS A 105 4.57 4.33 -4.83
CA CYS A 105 5.15 5.20 -3.81
C CYS A 105 6.46 5.89 -4.28
N SER A 106 6.97 5.57 -5.47
CA SER A 106 8.12 6.24 -6.08
C SER A 106 7.70 7.45 -6.92
N CYS A 107 6.41 7.80 -6.97
CA CYS A 107 5.92 8.93 -7.73
C CYS A 107 6.44 10.28 -7.19
N LYS A 108 7.16 11.00 -8.04
CA LYS A 108 7.77 12.31 -7.77
C LYS A 108 6.99 13.44 -8.47
N GLN A 109 7.02 14.64 -7.90
CA GLN A 109 6.43 15.83 -8.52
C GLN A 109 7.29 16.33 -9.71
N THR A 110 8.60 16.35 -9.53
CA THR A 110 9.62 16.63 -10.57
C THR A 110 10.76 15.61 -10.47
N PRO A 111 11.60 15.42 -11.50
CA PRO A 111 12.74 14.49 -11.45
C PRO A 111 13.67 14.71 -10.25
N ASP A 112 13.87 15.97 -9.85
CA ASP A 112 14.76 16.38 -8.74
C ASP A 112 14.08 16.33 -7.36
N SER A 113 12.76 16.10 -7.30
CA SER A 113 12.04 16.00 -6.02
C SER A 113 12.17 14.63 -5.37
N ALA A 114 11.98 14.57 -4.05
CA ALA A 114 11.90 13.32 -3.31
C ALA A 114 10.56 12.60 -3.57
N SER A 115 10.59 11.27 -3.57
CA SER A 115 9.41 10.42 -3.48
C SER A 115 9.14 9.98 -2.05
N LEU A 116 7.96 9.39 -1.79
CA LEU A 116 7.67 8.79 -0.48
C LEU A 116 8.72 7.73 -0.12
N ASN A 117 9.08 6.88 -1.07
CA ASN A 117 10.13 5.87 -0.88
C ASN A 117 11.50 6.47 -0.53
N ASP A 118 11.84 7.65 -1.04
CA ASP A 118 13.10 8.33 -0.71
C ASP A 118 13.10 8.82 0.75
N CYS A 119 11.93 9.13 1.31
CA CYS A 119 11.77 9.62 2.68
C CYS A 119 11.66 8.52 3.74
N LEU A 120 11.32 7.29 3.34
CA LEU A 120 11.20 6.14 4.24
C LEU A 120 12.52 5.37 4.37
N LEU A 121 12.74 4.78 5.55
CA LEU A 121 13.85 3.88 5.82
C LEU A 121 13.70 2.63 4.96
N ASN A 122 14.78 2.27 4.28
CA ASN A 122 14.87 0.97 3.64
C ASN A 122 15.18 -0.06 4.73
N VAL A 123 14.15 -0.74 5.22
CA VAL A 123 14.33 -1.80 6.20
C VAL A 123 14.65 -3.08 5.42
N PRO A 124 15.79 -3.74 5.70
CA PRO A 124 16.10 -5.02 5.08
C PRO A 124 14.95 -6.01 5.29
N PRO A 125 14.63 -6.84 4.29
CA PRO A 125 13.56 -7.81 4.43
C PRO A 125 13.87 -8.74 5.60
N LYS A 126 13.08 -8.65 6.68
CA LYS A 126 13.06 -9.64 7.75
C LYS A 126 12.27 -10.87 7.27
N LEU A 127 12.84 -11.57 6.31
CA LEU A 127 12.34 -12.88 5.93
C LEU A 127 12.85 -13.89 6.95
N ASN A 128 11.95 -14.68 7.51
CA ASN A 128 12.35 -15.88 8.22
C ASN A 128 13.15 -16.77 7.27
N GLU A 129 14.15 -17.49 7.79
CA GLU A 129 14.88 -18.44 6.96
C GLU A 129 13.94 -19.53 6.46
N VAL A 130 13.56 -19.42 5.18
CA VAL A 130 12.60 -20.31 4.52
C VAL A 130 13.08 -21.76 4.63
N THR A 131 14.39 -21.98 4.46
CA THR A 131 15.01 -23.30 4.63
C THR A 131 14.75 -23.88 6.03
N ALA A 132 14.95 -23.09 7.08
CA ALA A 132 14.69 -23.52 8.45
C ALA A 132 13.21 -23.81 8.71
N ILE A 133 12.30 -22.99 8.15
CA ILE A 133 10.85 -23.26 8.21
C ILE A 133 10.52 -24.59 7.53
N LEU A 134 11.02 -24.82 6.31
CA LEU A 134 10.77 -26.05 5.55
C LEU A 134 11.33 -27.29 6.24
N LEU A 135 12.52 -27.20 6.85
CA LEU A 135 13.11 -28.29 7.63
C LEU A 135 12.21 -28.64 8.82
N ARG A 136 11.78 -27.65 9.60
CA ARG A 136 10.86 -27.87 10.74
C ARG A 136 9.50 -28.43 10.30
N PHE A 137 8.99 -27.96 9.16
CA PHE A 137 7.73 -28.45 8.59
C PHE A 137 7.79 -29.96 8.24
N ARG A 138 8.99 -30.46 7.89
CA ARG A 138 9.23 -31.89 7.56
C ARG A 138 9.50 -32.79 8.77
N LEU A 139 9.76 -32.23 9.95
CA LEU A 139 10.08 -33.04 11.14
C LEU A 139 8.88 -33.82 11.68
N ASN A 140 7.66 -33.36 11.42
CA ASN A 140 6.44 -33.94 11.96
C ASN A 140 5.69 -34.76 10.92
N LYS A 141 5.01 -35.81 11.36
CA LYS A 141 4.19 -36.70 10.50
C LYS A 141 3.03 -35.96 9.82
N TYR A 142 2.52 -34.91 10.46
CA TYR A 142 1.40 -34.11 9.98
C TYR A 142 1.81 -32.65 9.95
N ALA A 143 1.39 -31.94 8.91
CA ALA A 143 1.68 -30.53 8.74
C ALA A 143 0.42 -29.80 8.27
N VAL A 144 0.22 -28.60 8.79
CA VAL A 144 -0.94 -27.73 8.45
C VAL A 144 -0.41 -26.45 7.86
N SER A 145 -0.99 -26.04 6.75
CA SER A 145 -0.68 -24.78 6.07
C SER A 145 -1.99 -24.05 5.78
N THR A 146 -1.97 -22.73 5.91
CA THR A 146 -3.09 -21.85 5.58
C THR A 146 -2.56 -20.58 4.94
N ASP A 147 -3.36 -19.98 4.07
CA ASP A 147 -3.07 -18.68 3.48
C ASP A 147 -3.93 -17.61 4.15
N ILE A 148 -3.30 -16.50 4.52
CA ILE A 148 -4.01 -15.36 5.14
C ILE A 148 -4.38 -14.39 4.02
N GLU A 149 -5.64 -14.43 3.60
CA GLU A 149 -6.15 -13.54 2.56
C GLU A 149 -5.86 -12.07 2.92
N LYS A 150 -5.15 -11.37 2.03
CA LYS A 150 -4.88 -9.91 2.14
C LYS A 150 -4.21 -9.51 3.47
N ALA A 151 -3.33 -10.35 4.02
CA ALA A 151 -2.65 -10.13 5.30
C ALA A 151 -2.09 -8.71 5.49
N PHE A 152 -1.39 -8.16 4.49
CA PHE A 152 -0.81 -6.81 4.57
C PHE A 152 -1.85 -5.69 4.66
N LEU A 153 -3.02 -5.84 4.04
CA LEU A 153 -4.08 -4.81 4.08
C LEU A 153 -4.79 -4.76 5.44
N ASN A 154 -4.65 -5.81 6.26
CA ASN A 154 -5.20 -5.82 7.61
C ASN A 154 -4.36 -5.01 8.61
N VAL A 155 -3.13 -4.61 8.25
CA VAL A 155 -2.34 -3.68 9.07
C VAL A 155 -2.76 -2.27 8.71
N GLY A 156 -3.33 -1.54 9.68
CA GLY A 156 -3.71 -0.14 9.51
C GLY A 156 -2.50 0.78 9.64
N LEU A 157 -2.67 2.00 9.14
CA LEU A 157 -1.69 3.07 9.26
C LEU A 157 -2.08 4.01 10.41
N ASP A 158 -1.08 4.51 11.14
CA ASP A 158 -1.28 5.56 12.14
C ASP A 158 -1.93 6.79 11.49
N ILE A 159 -2.79 7.49 12.23
CA ILE A 159 -3.59 8.60 11.71
C ILE A 159 -2.72 9.74 11.16
N GLU A 160 -1.54 9.95 11.75
CA GLU A 160 -0.61 11.00 11.31
C GLU A 160 0.04 10.70 9.96
N ASP A 161 0.03 9.43 9.54
CA ASP A 161 0.70 8.94 8.34
C ASP A 161 -0.26 8.65 7.17
N ARG A 162 -1.57 8.89 7.33
CA ARG A 162 -2.59 8.56 6.31
C ARG A 162 -2.71 9.58 5.17
N ASN A 163 -2.18 10.79 5.37
CA ASN A 163 -2.36 11.95 4.48
C ASN A 163 -1.13 12.24 3.61
#